data_AF-A0A343TNZ7-F1
#
_entry.id   AF-A0A343TNZ7-F1
#
_cell.length_a   1.000
_cell.length_b   1.000
_cell.length_c   1.000
_cell.angle_alpha   90.00
_cell.angle_beta   90.00
_cell.angle_gamma   90.00
#
_symmetry.space_group_name_H-M   'P 1'
#
loop_
_entity.id
_entity.type
_entity.pdbx_description
1 polymer ?
#
loop_
_entity_poly.entity_id
_entity_poly.type
_entity_poly.pdbx_seq_one_letter_code
_entity_poly.pdbx_strand_id
1 'polypeptide(L)' 'MGLDVITYVLIGLCGIPFVFVGGFFLGKLHVKRLAHHGGESRYPKRVERVVKKYRREHGIEVEKP' A
#
# COMPACT_ATOMS: atom_id res chain seq x y z
N MET A 1 -33.87 16.70 -5.51
CA MET A 1 -33.47 16.00 -6.75
C MET A 1 -32.10 16.43 -7.27
N GLY A 2 -31.84 17.72 -7.55
CA GLY A 2 -30.51 18.14 -8.06
C GLY A 2 -29.35 18.09 -7.04
N LEU A 3 -29.61 18.51 -5.80
CA LEU A 3 -28.61 18.52 -4.72
C LEU A 3 -28.16 17.11 -4.29
N ASP A 4 -29.07 16.12 -4.36
CA ASP A 4 -28.80 14.73 -4.00
C ASP A 4 -27.78 14.11 -4.96
N VAL A 5 -27.97 14.32 -6.28
CA VAL A 5 -27.08 13.80 -7.32
C VAL A 5 -25.69 14.44 -7.22
N ILE A 6 -25.60 15.74 -6.97
CA ILE A 6 -24.30 16.44 -6.80
C ILE A 6 -23.56 15.89 -5.57
N THR A 7 -24.27 15.64 -4.47
CA THR A 7 -23.70 15.06 -3.25
C THR A 7 -23.13 13.67 -3.50
N TYR A 8 -23.90 12.79 -4.16
CA TYR A 8 -23.43 11.43 -4.49
C TYR A 8 -22.24 11.44 -5.47
N VAL A 9 -22.26 12.34 -6.45
CA VAL A 9 -21.13 12.52 -7.38
C VAL A 9 -19.89 12.98 -6.63
N LEU A 10 -19.98 13.96 -5.73
CA LEU A 10 -18.85 14.43 -4.92
C LEU A 10 -18.33 13.34 -3.97
N ILE A 11 -19.20 12.52 -3.38
CA ILE A 11 -18.77 11.37 -2.55
C ILE A 11 -18.04 10.33 -3.40
N GLY A 12 -18.51 10.02 -4.61
CA GLY A 12 -17.82 9.12 -5.53
C GLY A 12 -16.47 9.68 -5.99
N LEU A 13 -16.46 10.94 -6.43
CA LEU A 13 -15.27 11.59 -7.00
C LEU A 13 -14.22 11.92 -5.95
N CYS A 14 -14.60 12.28 -4.72
CA CYS A 14 -13.65 12.57 -3.65
C CYS A 14 -13.35 11.35 -2.79
N GLY A 15 -14.35 10.52 -2.48
CA GLY A 15 -14.17 9.35 -1.61
C GLY A 15 -13.26 8.29 -2.24
N ILE A 16 -13.41 7.99 -3.53
CA ILE A 16 -12.63 6.94 -4.20
C ILE A 16 -11.13 7.28 -4.25
N PRO A 17 -10.70 8.49 -4.65
CA PRO A 17 -9.29 8.88 -4.58
C PRO A 17 -8.74 8.85 -3.16
N PHE A 18 -9.51 9.29 -2.15
CA PHE A 18 -9.05 9.27 -0.77
C PHE A 18 -8.82 7.84 -0.25
N VAL A 19 -9.74 6.91 -0.55
CA VAL A 19 -9.57 5.49 -0.19
C VAL A 19 -8.41 4.87 -0.95
N PHE A 20 -8.21 5.21 -2.23
CA PHE A 20 -7.08 4.73 -3.01
C PHE A 20 -5.75 5.21 -2.44
N VAL A 21 -5.65 6.49 -2.12
CA VAL A 21 -4.46 7.09 -1.47
C VAL A 21 -4.21 6.40 -0.13
N GLY A 22 -5.24 6.27 0.71
CA GLY A 22 -5.13 5.57 1.99
C GLY A 22 -4.61 4.13 1.83
N GLY A 23 -5.21 3.36 0.93
CA GLY A 23 -4.80 1.99 0.63
C GLY A 23 -3.37 1.89 0.08
N PHE A 24 -2.98 2.83 -0.78
CA PHE A 24 -1.62 2.89 -1.33
C PHE A 24 -0.57 3.14 -0.24
N PHE A 25 -0.81 4.13 0.63
CA PHE A 25 0.10 4.43 1.74
C PHE A 25 0.17 3.28 2.74
N LEU A 26 -0.96 2.65 3.07
CA LEU A 26 -1.01 1.50 3.96
C LEU A 26 -0.23 0.31 3.37
N GLY A 27 -0.42 0.03 2.07
CA GLY A 27 0.34 -0.99 1.35
C GLY A 27 1.84 -0.70 1.32
N LYS A 28 2.23 0.55 1.07
CA LYS A 28 3.63 0.99 1.11
C LYS A 28 4.25 0.80 2.50
N LEU A 29 3.52 1.16 3.55
CA LEU A 29 3.97 1.00 4.94
C LEU A 29 4.12 -0.48 5.31
N HIS A 30 3.20 -1.34 4.85
CA HIS A 30 3.29 -2.78 5.04
C HIS A 30 4.53 -3.38 4.35
N VAL A 31 4.79 -3.00 3.10
CA VAL A 31 6.00 -3.42 2.37
C VAL A 31 7.26 -2.93 3.06
N LYS A 32 7.29 -1.67 3.52
CA LYS A 32 8.42 -1.12 4.29
C LYS A 32 8.65 -1.93 5.57
N ARG A 33 7.60 -2.26 6.31
CA ARG A 33 7.71 -3.05 7.55
C ARG A 33 8.29 -4.44 7.28
N LEU A 34 7.79 -5.14 6.25
CA LEU A 34 8.32 -6.43 5.79
C LEU A 34 9.76 -6.33 5.27
N ALA A 35 10.11 -5.20 4.66
CA ALA A 35 11.46 -4.96 4.19
C ALA A 35 12.47 -4.89 5.34
N HIS A 36 12.10 -4.29 6.48
CA HIS A 36 12.97 -4.17 7.65
C HIS A 36 12.96 -5.40 8.58
N HIS A 37 11.79 -6.00 8.83
CA HIS A 37 11.64 -7.08 9.82
C HIS A 37 11.67 -8.49 9.20
N GLY A 38 11.63 -8.60 7.88
CA GLY A 38 11.47 -9.89 7.19
C GLY A 38 10.04 -10.45 7.29
N GLY A 39 9.89 -11.74 6.98
CA GLY A 39 8.61 -12.46 7.06
C GLY A 39 7.76 -12.43 5.79
N GLU A 40 8.30 -11.89 4.69
CA GLU A 40 7.61 -11.80 3.40
C GLU A 40 7.36 -13.17 2.74
N SER A 41 8.05 -14.23 3.17
CA SER A 41 7.90 -15.60 2.66
C SER A 41 6.55 -16.24 2.97
N ARG A 42 5.83 -15.71 3.97
CA ARG A 42 4.45 -16.15 4.31
C ARG A 42 3.39 -15.58 3.37
N TYR A 43 3.76 -14.61 2.53
CA TYR A 43 2.86 -13.93 1.62
C TYR A 43 2.99 -14.50 0.19
N PRO A 44 2.02 -14.22 -0.70
CA PRO A 44 2.13 -14.59 -2.10
C PRO A 44 3.41 -14.06 -2.74
N LYS A 45 3.97 -14.81 -3.72
CA LYS A 45 5.22 -14.48 -4.42
C LYS A 45 5.29 -13.05 -4.98
N ARG A 46 4.15 -12.44 -5.29
CA ARG A 46 4.08 -11.04 -5.73
C ARG A 46 4.50 -10.06 -4.63
N VAL A 47 4.04 -10.26 -3.39
CA VAL A 47 4.41 -9.42 -2.24
C VAL A 47 5.89 -9.59 -1.93
N GLU A 48 6.38 -10.82 -1.87
CA GLU A 48 7.81 -11.11 -1.68
C GLU A 48 8.69 -10.40 -2.72
N ARG A 49 8.29 -10.42 -4.00
CA ARG A 49 9.02 -9.73 -5.08
C ARG A 49 9.06 -8.21 -4.86
N VAL A 50 7.93 -7.62 -4.45
CA VAL A 50 7.84 -6.18 -4.17
C VAL A 50 8.71 -5.80 -2.97
N VAL A 51 8.69 -6.58 -1.90
CA VAL A 51 9.54 -6.36 -0.71
C VAL A 51 11.03 -6.47 -1.07
N LYS A 52 11.43 -7.50 -1.82
CA LYS A 52 12.82 -7.66 -2.29
C LYS A 52 13.27 -6.52 -3.20
N LYS A 53 12.38 -6.02 -4.07
CA LYS A 53 12.66 -4.84 -4.90
C LYS A 53 12.84 -3.60 -4.04
N TYR A 54 11.92 -3.36 -3.10
CA TYR A 54 11.97 -2.22 -2.19
C TYR A 54 13.29 -2.21 -1.37
N ARG A 55 13.73 -3.36 -0.84
CA ARG A 55 15.01 -3.48 -0.14
C ARG A 55 16.19 -3.07 -1.00
N ARG A 56 16.26 -3.58 -2.23
CA ARG A 56 17.35 -3.25 -3.16
C ARG A 56 17.41 -1.77 -3.50
N GLU A 57 16.25 -1.15 -3.69
CA GLU A 57 16.17 0.29 -4.00
C GLU A 57 16.55 1.18 -2.81
N HIS A 58 16.37 0.71 -1.58
CA HIS A 58 16.61 1.50 -0.37
C HIS A 58 17.84 1.04 0.43
N GLY A 59 18.65 0.11 -0.10
CA GLY A 59 19.85 -0.39 0.57
C GLY A 59 19.59 -1.06 1.92
N ILE A 60 18.41 -1.67 2.10
CA ILE A 60 18.03 -2.29 3.38
C ILE A 60 18.57 -3.72 3.42
N GLU A 61 19.58 -3.95 4.27
CA GLU A 61 20.03 -5.28 4.64
C GLU A 61 19.18 -5.78 5.81
N VAL A 62 18.53 -6.94 5.62
CA VAL A 62 17.78 -7.56 6.71
C VAL A 62 18.77 -8.31 7.58
N GLU A 63 19.00 -7.80 8.77
CA GLU A 63 19.63 -8.56 9.83
C GLU A 63 18.71 -9.77 10.11
N LYS A 64 19.15 -10.91 9.62
CA LYS A 64 18.42 -12.18 9.75
C LYS A 64 18.35 -12.46 11.26
N PRO A 65 17.15 -12.66 11.85
CA PRO A 65 17.07 -13.17 13.21
C PRO A 65 17.69 -14.57 13.27
#